data_AF-A0A653EYN6-F1
#
_entry.id   AF-A0A653EYN6-F1
#
_cell.length_a   1.000
_cell.length_b   1.000
_cell.length_c   1.000
_cell.angle_alpha   90.00
_cell.angle_beta   90.00
_cell.angle_gamma   90.00
#
_symmetry.space_group_name_H-M   'P 1'
#
loop_
_entity.id
_entity.type
_entity.pdbx_description
1 polymer ?
#
loop_
_entity_poly.entity_id
_entity_poly.type
_entity_poly.pdbx_seq_one_letter_code
_entity_poly.pdbx_strand_id
1 'polypeptide(L)'
;MFATFGTGARRKMARGDKTAADRRIAEGLEIATAARLPRLEARLIYERVRLAAMSTEEIDEGLAARVMGQSAQALDGIGCETAELREDSQIRLLLRDGSHSALSAACERARAQLGHVDQGKRPRAHLGATLQLALCLSIAGETDEAQRVLAPALRTCAALGFSRLLIDEGPQLLHLAQDTAATEEFSSSDPTAKCVQDFVSSTAASNMAASLKVSTV
;
A
#
# COMPACT_ATOMS: atom_id res chain seq x y z
N MET A 1 -1.19 19.39 7.89
CA MET A 1 -0.78 18.36 8.87
C MET A 1 -0.44 17.01 8.24
N PHE A 2 -1.34 16.36 7.48
CA PHE A 2 -1.04 15.07 6.81
C PHE A 2 0.23 15.09 5.96
N ALA A 3 0.42 16.16 5.17
CA ALA A 3 1.60 16.32 4.33
C ALA A 3 2.90 16.47 5.14
N THR A 4 2.83 17.06 6.33
CA THR A 4 4.00 17.31 7.18
C THR A 4 4.56 16.02 7.76
N PHE A 5 3.67 15.19 8.32
CA PHE A 5 4.07 13.98 9.01
C PHE A 5 4.07 12.76 8.09
N GLY A 6 2.92 12.42 7.49
CA GLY A 6 2.79 11.24 6.62
C GLY A 6 3.62 11.36 5.34
N THR A 7 3.37 12.38 4.51
CA THR A 7 4.16 12.59 3.28
C THR A 7 5.62 12.92 3.58
N GLY A 8 5.89 13.66 4.66
CA GLY A 8 7.24 13.93 5.14
C GLY A 8 8.01 12.65 5.49
N ALA A 9 7.37 11.69 6.18
CA ALA A 9 7.94 10.38 6.47
C ALA A 9 8.20 9.59 5.19
N ARG A 10 7.25 9.55 4.24
CA ARG A 10 7.46 8.91 2.92
C ARG A 10 8.67 9.48 2.19
N ARG A 11 8.82 10.81 2.19
CA ARG A 11 9.98 11.48 1.57
C ARG A 11 11.30 11.16 2.26
N LYS A 12 11.30 11.02 3.58
CA LYS A 12 12.48 10.61 4.36
C LYS A 12 12.87 9.17 4.04
N MET A 13 11.89 8.27 4.01
CA MET A 13 12.10 6.88 3.61
C MET A 13 12.63 6.76 2.18
N ALA A 14 12.07 7.50 1.24
CA ALA A 14 12.55 7.53 -0.15
C ALA A 14 13.99 8.05 -0.30
N ARG A 15 14.55 8.69 0.74
CA ARG A 15 15.95 9.15 0.79
C ARG A 15 16.85 8.22 1.60
N GLY A 16 16.33 7.08 2.09
CA GLY A 16 17.06 6.17 2.98
C GLY A 16 17.13 6.60 4.44
N ASP A 17 16.54 7.74 4.79
CA ASP A 17 16.60 8.28 6.15
C ASP A 17 15.43 7.72 6.97
N LYS A 18 15.52 6.42 7.29
CA LYS A 18 14.50 5.70 8.06
C LYS A 18 14.29 6.32 9.44
N THR A 19 15.36 6.61 10.16
CA THR A 19 15.29 7.22 11.49
C THR A 19 14.55 8.56 11.49
N ALA A 20 14.75 9.44 10.48
CA ALA A 20 13.97 10.67 10.40
C ALA A 20 12.53 10.47 9.90
N ALA A 21 12.23 9.37 9.21
CA ALA A 21 10.86 9.00 8.89
C ALA A 21 10.12 8.57 10.17
N ASP A 22 10.74 7.70 10.98
CA ASP A 22 10.17 7.21 12.24
C ASP A 22 9.95 8.34 13.24
N ARG A 23 10.93 9.24 13.40
CA ARG A 23 10.77 10.44 14.24
C ARG A 23 9.60 11.32 13.81
N ARG A 24 9.40 11.52 12.50
CA ARG A 24 8.26 12.29 11.98
C ARG A 24 6.93 11.64 12.30
N ILE A 25 6.87 10.31 12.22
CA ILE A 25 5.64 9.57 12.56
C ILE A 25 5.37 9.66 14.05
N ALA A 26 6.39 9.46 14.90
CA ALA A 26 6.26 9.55 16.35
C ALA A 26 5.77 10.94 16.81
N GLU A 27 6.43 12.01 16.36
CA GLU A 27 6.03 13.40 16.64
C GLU A 27 4.58 13.67 16.20
N GLY A 28 4.22 13.22 15.00
CA GLY A 28 2.86 13.38 14.49
C GLY A 28 1.82 12.63 15.30
N LEU A 29 2.16 11.43 15.82
CA LEU A 29 1.26 10.63 16.65
C LEU A 29 1.02 11.30 18.01
N GLU A 30 2.08 11.81 18.66
CA GLU A 30 1.95 12.56 19.91
C GLU A 30 1.00 13.75 19.74
N ILE A 31 1.17 14.54 18.68
CA ILE A 31 0.29 15.67 18.36
C ILE A 31 -1.13 15.20 18.05
N ALA A 32 -1.30 14.15 17.26
CA ALA A 32 -2.60 13.64 16.89
C ALA A 32 -3.39 13.15 18.12
N THR A 33 -2.73 12.45 19.04
CA THR A 33 -3.34 11.98 20.29
C THR A 33 -3.67 13.15 21.22
N ALA A 34 -2.71 14.06 21.45
CA ALA A 34 -2.92 15.22 22.32
C ALA A 34 -4.07 16.12 21.84
N ALA A 35 -4.18 16.33 20.52
CA ALA A 35 -5.22 17.15 19.91
C ALA A 35 -6.49 16.37 19.51
N ARG A 36 -6.57 15.06 19.81
CA ARG A 36 -7.68 14.16 19.44
C ARG A 36 -8.06 14.26 17.95
N LEU A 37 -7.09 14.05 17.07
CA LEU A 37 -7.25 14.10 15.62
C LEU A 37 -7.28 12.68 15.04
N PRO A 38 -8.42 11.96 15.09
CA PRO A 38 -8.49 10.53 14.80
C PRO A 38 -8.09 10.16 13.36
N ARG A 39 -8.37 11.05 12.39
CA ARG A 39 -7.97 10.82 11.00
C ARG A 39 -6.46 10.94 10.81
N LEU A 40 -5.82 11.89 11.51
CA LEU A 40 -4.36 12.03 11.49
C LEU A 40 -3.69 10.84 12.18
N GLU A 41 -4.22 10.44 13.32
CA GLU A 41 -3.75 9.26 14.05
C GLU A 41 -3.84 7.99 13.20
N ALA A 42 -5.01 7.70 12.61
CA ALA A 42 -5.19 6.54 11.74
C ALA A 42 -4.23 6.56 10.54
N ARG A 43 -3.99 7.74 9.96
CA ARG A 43 -3.03 7.88 8.85
C ARG A 43 -1.60 7.57 9.28
N LEU A 44 -1.18 8.02 10.45
CA LEU A 44 0.19 7.81 10.94
C LEU A 44 0.41 6.39 11.43
N ILE A 45 -0.61 5.76 12.02
CA ILE A 45 -0.60 4.31 12.31
C ILE A 45 -0.44 3.52 11.02
N TYR A 46 -1.22 3.84 9.99
CA TYR A 46 -1.11 3.20 8.68
C TYR A 46 0.31 3.35 8.09
N GLU A 47 0.90 4.55 8.13
CA GLU A 47 2.28 4.72 7.65
C GLU A 47 3.27 3.90 8.47
N ARG A 48 3.11 3.81 9.80
CA ARG A 48 3.98 3.00 10.65
C ARG A 48 3.90 1.51 10.30
N VAL A 49 2.67 0.98 10.17
CA VAL A 49 2.44 -0.42 9.79
C VAL A 49 2.98 -0.69 8.39
N ARG A 50 2.75 0.19 7.43
CA ARG A 50 3.26 0.08 6.05
C ARG A 50 4.78 0.05 6.02
N LEU A 51 5.46 0.95 6.72
CA LEU A 51 6.92 0.98 6.77
C LEU A 51 7.48 -0.30 7.38
N ALA A 52 6.86 -0.78 8.45
CA ALA A 52 7.30 -2.01 9.08
C ALA A 52 7.07 -3.22 8.15
N ALA A 53 5.96 -3.27 7.40
CA ALA A 53 5.69 -4.31 6.40
C ALA A 53 6.67 -4.28 5.21
N MET A 54 7.22 -3.10 4.88
CA MET A 54 8.26 -2.97 3.85
C MET A 54 9.67 -3.32 4.34
N SER A 55 9.87 -3.50 5.65
CA SER A 55 11.16 -3.81 6.25
C SER A 55 11.17 -5.21 6.87
N THR A 56 12.35 -5.80 7.04
CA THR A 56 12.51 -7.06 7.77
C THR A 56 12.37 -6.89 9.28
N GLU A 57 12.23 -5.67 9.78
CA GLU A 57 12.10 -5.39 11.21
C GLU A 57 10.74 -5.78 11.75
N GLU A 58 10.73 -6.34 12.97
CA GLU A 58 9.54 -6.71 13.73
C GLU A 58 8.62 -5.51 14.00
N ILE A 59 7.31 -5.75 13.90
CA ILE A 59 6.32 -4.78 14.39
C ILE A 59 6.19 -4.98 15.89
N ASP A 60 6.21 -3.88 16.63
CA ASP A 60 5.84 -3.85 18.05
C ASP A 60 4.52 -4.61 18.29
N GLU A 61 4.57 -5.70 19.04
CA GLU A 61 3.41 -6.57 19.29
C GLU A 61 2.25 -5.80 19.96
N GLY A 62 2.58 -4.84 20.84
CA GLY A 62 1.60 -3.98 21.50
C GLY A 62 0.85 -3.10 20.51
N LEU A 63 1.51 -2.58 19.48
CA LEU A 63 0.87 -1.89 18.36
C LEU A 63 0.01 -2.84 17.55
N ALA A 64 0.54 -4.01 17.17
CA ALA A 64 -0.18 -4.97 16.35
C ALA A 64 -1.49 -5.38 17.04
N ALA A 65 -1.43 -5.73 18.33
CA ALA A 65 -2.60 -6.05 19.14
C ALA A 65 -3.58 -4.88 19.23
N ARG A 66 -3.11 -3.64 19.39
CA ARG A 66 -3.97 -2.46 19.42
C ARG A 66 -4.68 -2.21 18.10
N VAL A 67 -3.98 -2.34 16.98
CA VAL A 67 -4.57 -2.18 15.64
C VAL A 67 -5.58 -3.28 15.37
N MET A 68 -5.24 -4.54 15.66
CA MET A 68 -6.16 -5.67 15.46
C MET A 68 -7.36 -5.64 16.41
N GLY A 69 -7.20 -5.10 17.62
CA GLY A 69 -8.27 -4.93 18.60
C GLY A 69 -9.20 -3.74 18.33
N GLN A 70 -8.90 -2.88 17.34
CA GLN A 70 -9.85 -1.87 16.91
C GLN A 70 -11.04 -2.55 16.24
N SER A 71 -12.25 -2.31 16.77
CA SER A 71 -13.48 -2.78 16.15
C SER A 71 -13.49 -2.40 14.68
N ALA A 72 -13.90 -3.34 13.83
CA ALA A 72 -14.27 -3.05 12.44
C ALA A 72 -15.42 -2.05 12.52
N GLN A 73 -15.08 -0.77 12.55
CA GLN A 73 -16.06 0.29 12.44
C GLN A 73 -16.73 0.01 11.10
N ALA A 74 -18.04 -0.20 11.12
CA ALA A 74 -18.78 -0.51 9.92
C ALA A 74 -18.33 0.50 8.85
N LEU A 75 -18.05 -0.01 7.65
CA LEU A 75 -17.92 0.85 6.49
C LEU A 75 -19.36 1.32 6.16
N ASP A 76 -20.01 2.02 7.10
CA ASP A 76 -21.39 2.50 7.02
C ASP A 76 -21.38 3.99 6.70
N GLY A 77 -20.75 4.32 5.57
CA GLY A 77 -20.75 5.67 5.05
C GLY A 77 -19.69 5.84 3.99
N ILE A 78 -20.11 6.27 2.79
CA ILE A 78 -19.22 6.69 1.72
C ILE A 78 -18.24 7.74 2.30
N GLY A 79 -16.96 7.39 2.44
CA GLY A 79 -15.90 8.35 2.72
C GLY A 79 -15.39 8.45 4.16
N CYS A 80 -15.58 7.43 5.02
CA CYS A 80 -14.84 7.40 6.29
C CYS A 80 -13.37 6.99 6.07
N GLU A 81 -12.54 7.91 5.57
CA GLU A 81 -11.11 7.69 5.33
C GLU A 81 -10.37 7.16 6.57
N THR A 82 -10.84 7.48 7.77
CA THR A 82 -10.33 6.92 9.02
C THR A 82 -10.56 5.41 9.11
N ALA A 83 -11.76 4.92 8.75
CA ALA A 83 -12.07 3.49 8.75
C ALA A 83 -11.25 2.75 7.70
N GLU A 84 -11.12 3.33 6.51
CA GLU A 84 -10.28 2.76 5.43
C GLU A 84 -8.81 2.64 5.85
N LEU A 85 -8.25 3.66 6.48
CA LEU A 85 -6.85 3.62 6.95
C LEU A 85 -6.64 2.56 8.05
N ARG A 86 -7.64 2.33 8.90
CA ARG A 86 -7.60 1.27 9.91
C ARG A 86 -7.70 -0.11 9.27
N GLU A 87 -8.61 -0.26 8.32
CA GLU A 87 -8.79 -1.50 7.54
C GLU A 87 -7.48 -1.87 6.82
N ASP A 88 -6.87 -0.92 6.11
CA ASP A 88 -5.57 -1.09 5.45
C ASP A 88 -4.47 -1.52 6.43
N SER A 89 -4.46 -0.93 7.62
CA SER A 89 -3.47 -1.27 8.65
C SER A 89 -3.67 -2.71 9.13
N GLN A 90 -4.91 -3.12 9.36
CA GLN A 90 -5.24 -4.48 9.80
C GLN A 90 -4.94 -5.52 8.72
N ILE A 91 -5.27 -5.23 7.46
CA ILE A 91 -4.92 -6.10 6.31
C ILE A 91 -3.41 -6.33 6.24
N ARG A 92 -2.59 -5.28 6.40
CA ARG A 92 -1.13 -5.44 6.37
C ARG A 92 -0.58 -6.27 7.53
N LEU A 93 -1.20 -6.19 8.70
CA LEU A 93 -0.82 -7.06 9.83
C LEU A 93 -1.17 -8.52 9.55
N LEU A 94 -2.32 -8.79 8.93
CA LEU A 94 -2.70 -10.15 8.51
C LEU A 94 -1.74 -10.72 7.45
N LEU A 95 -1.34 -9.90 6.46
CA LEU A 95 -0.35 -10.31 5.46
C LEU A 95 1.01 -10.64 6.08
N ARG A 96 1.36 -9.93 7.15
CA ARG A 96 2.62 -10.15 7.88
C ARG A 96 2.59 -11.38 8.75
N ASP A 97 1.45 -11.69 9.37
CA ASP A 97 1.25 -12.94 10.11
C ASP A 97 1.48 -14.16 9.21
N GLY A 98 0.99 -14.11 7.97
CA GLY A 98 1.32 -15.09 6.92
C GLY A 98 0.72 -16.48 7.13
N SER A 99 0.00 -16.73 8.23
CA SER A 99 -0.75 -17.97 8.39
C SER A 99 -1.85 -18.07 7.33
N HIS A 100 -2.20 -19.30 6.92
CA HIS A 100 -3.22 -19.51 5.88
C HIS A 100 -4.56 -18.83 6.23
N SER A 101 -4.98 -18.89 7.50
CA SER A 101 -6.18 -18.20 7.98
C SER A 101 -6.05 -16.68 7.93
N ALA A 102 -4.89 -16.12 8.26
CA ALA A 102 -4.68 -14.67 8.19
C ALA A 102 -4.65 -14.18 6.74
N LEU A 103 -4.04 -14.92 5.83
CA LEU A 103 -4.04 -14.61 4.40
C LEU A 103 -5.44 -14.68 3.80
N SER A 104 -6.24 -15.69 4.15
CA SER A 104 -7.66 -15.76 3.74
C SER A 104 -8.44 -14.53 4.24
N ALA A 105 -8.28 -14.18 5.52
CA ALA A 105 -8.92 -12.99 6.09
C ALA A 105 -8.45 -11.70 5.42
N ALA A 106 -7.16 -11.57 5.07
CA ALA A 106 -6.63 -10.40 4.37
C ALA A 106 -7.28 -10.23 2.98
N CYS A 107 -7.44 -11.33 2.23
CA CYS A 107 -8.10 -11.34 0.93
C CYS A 107 -9.58 -10.97 1.05
N GLU A 108 -10.33 -11.59 1.96
CA GLU A 108 -11.76 -11.31 2.18
C GLU A 108 -11.99 -9.82 2.53
N ARG A 109 -11.18 -9.30 3.45
CA ARG A 109 -11.26 -7.92 3.90
C ARG A 109 -10.90 -6.92 2.81
N ALA A 110 -9.85 -7.19 2.04
CA ALA A 110 -9.47 -6.36 0.89
C ALA A 110 -10.58 -6.33 -0.19
N ARG A 111 -11.25 -7.46 -0.44
CA ARG A 111 -12.42 -7.50 -1.36
C ARG A 111 -13.58 -6.67 -0.82
N ALA A 112 -13.93 -6.82 0.46
CA ALA A 112 -14.99 -6.05 1.09
C ALA A 112 -14.71 -4.55 1.04
N GLN A 113 -13.47 -4.15 1.32
CA GLN A 113 -13.04 -2.76 1.23
C GLN A 113 -13.14 -2.21 -0.20
N LEU A 114 -12.63 -2.95 -1.21
CA LEU A 114 -12.73 -2.54 -2.61
C LEU A 114 -14.20 -2.36 -3.04
N GLY A 115 -15.09 -3.28 -2.64
CA GLY A 115 -16.52 -3.18 -2.91
C GLY A 115 -17.20 -1.97 -2.25
N HIS A 116 -16.62 -1.42 -1.19
CA HIS A 116 -17.15 -0.23 -0.51
C HIS A 116 -16.68 1.10 -1.12
N VAL A 117 -15.52 1.11 -1.79
CA VAL A 117 -14.99 2.34 -2.38
C VAL A 117 -15.64 2.60 -3.73
N ASP A 118 -16.49 3.62 -3.80
CA ASP A 118 -17.13 4.04 -5.06
C ASP A 118 -16.09 4.55 -6.08
N GLN A 119 -15.89 3.81 -7.17
CA GLN A 119 -14.94 4.16 -8.24
C GLN A 119 -15.27 5.50 -8.91
N GLY A 120 -16.55 5.83 -9.10
CA GLY A 120 -16.98 7.05 -9.78
C GLY A 120 -16.76 8.29 -8.92
N LYS A 121 -16.92 8.18 -7.61
CA LYS A 121 -16.73 9.30 -6.67
C LYS A 121 -15.30 9.42 -6.17
N ARG A 122 -14.59 8.30 -6.02
CA ARG A 122 -13.26 8.24 -5.37
C ARG A 122 -12.29 7.35 -6.15
N PRO A 123 -12.01 7.66 -7.43
CA PRO A 123 -11.23 6.79 -8.33
C PRO A 123 -9.83 6.48 -7.82
N ARG A 124 -9.17 7.44 -7.14
CA ARG A 124 -7.84 7.22 -6.56
C ARG A 124 -7.87 6.26 -5.36
N ALA A 125 -8.91 6.33 -4.53
CA ALA A 125 -9.06 5.40 -3.41
C ALA A 125 -9.38 3.99 -3.93
N HIS A 126 -10.25 3.90 -4.94
CA HIS A 126 -10.56 2.63 -5.58
C HIS A 126 -9.31 1.98 -6.18
N LEU A 127 -8.49 2.76 -6.90
CA LEU A 127 -7.21 2.30 -7.43
C LEU A 127 -6.29 1.78 -6.32
N GLY A 128 -6.16 2.49 -5.19
CA GLY A 128 -5.38 2.02 -4.03
C GLY A 128 -5.89 0.69 -3.47
N ALA A 129 -7.20 0.56 -3.27
CA ALA A 129 -7.82 -0.68 -2.80
C ALA A 129 -7.64 -1.84 -3.79
N THR A 130 -7.66 -1.57 -5.10
CA THR A 130 -7.37 -2.59 -6.13
C THR A 130 -5.92 -3.10 -6.02
N LEU A 131 -4.95 -2.19 -5.83
CA LEU A 131 -3.55 -2.57 -5.65
C LEU A 131 -3.34 -3.41 -4.37
N GLN A 132 -4.01 -3.05 -3.28
CA GLN A 132 -3.94 -3.82 -2.03
C GLN A 132 -4.56 -5.22 -2.19
N LEU A 133 -5.70 -5.35 -2.86
CA LEU A 133 -6.29 -6.66 -3.14
C LEU A 133 -5.37 -7.53 -3.99
N ALA A 134 -4.77 -6.97 -5.05
CA ALA A 134 -3.81 -7.70 -5.88
C ALA A 134 -2.61 -8.19 -5.06
N LEU A 135 -2.09 -7.36 -4.15
CA LEU A 135 -1.01 -7.75 -3.24
C LEU A 135 -1.45 -8.89 -2.31
N CYS A 136 -2.64 -8.81 -1.69
CA CYS A 136 -3.16 -9.89 -0.83
C CYS A 136 -3.25 -11.22 -1.58
N LEU A 137 -3.82 -11.21 -2.78
CA LEU A 137 -3.96 -12.41 -3.61
C LEU A 137 -2.60 -13.01 -3.98
N SER A 138 -1.63 -12.17 -4.35
CA SER A 138 -0.28 -12.63 -4.67
C SER A 138 0.42 -13.26 -3.48
N ILE A 139 0.33 -12.67 -2.28
CA ILE A 139 0.93 -13.24 -1.06
C ILE A 139 0.23 -14.55 -0.66
N ALA A 140 -1.09 -14.65 -0.89
CA ALA A 140 -1.85 -15.88 -0.68
C ALA A 140 -1.56 -16.98 -1.71
N GLY A 141 -0.78 -16.70 -2.76
CA GLY A 141 -0.44 -17.65 -3.83
C GLY A 141 -1.43 -17.66 -5.01
N GLU A 142 -2.49 -16.85 -4.96
CA GLU A 142 -3.53 -16.73 -5.99
C GLU A 142 -3.07 -15.85 -7.18
N THR A 143 -1.94 -16.23 -7.77
CA THR A 143 -1.16 -15.40 -8.71
C THR A 143 -1.98 -14.99 -9.94
N ASP A 144 -2.70 -15.92 -10.56
CA ASP A 144 -3.49 -15.62 -11.76
C ASP A 144 -4.61 -14.62 -11.47
N GLU A 145 -5.25 -14.71 -10.31
CA GLU A 145 -6.27 -13.74 -9.92
C GLU A 145 -5.64 -12.39 -9.58
N ALA A 146 -4.50 -12.39 -8.89
CA ALA A 146 -3.75 -11.17 -8.58
C ALA A 146 -3.39 -10.39 -9.85
N GLN A 147 -2.90 -11.07 -10.89
CA GLN A 147 -2.57 -10.47 -12.19
C GLN A 147 -3.81 -9.91 -12.89
N ARG A 148 -4.93 -10.66 -12.92
CA ARG A 148 -6.20 -10.19 -13.50
C ARG A 148 -6.73 -8.92 -12.81
N VAL A 149 -6.64 -8.86 -11.48
CA VAL A 149 -7.03 -7.68 -10.70
C VAL A 149 -6.08 -6.50 -10.97
N LEU A 150 -4.77 -6.76 -11.08
CA LEU A 150 -3.76 -5.73 -11.23
C LEU A 150 -3.70 -5.11 -12.64
N ALA A 151 -3.94 -5.89 -13.69
CA ALA A 151 -3.83 -5.44 -15.09
C ALA A 151 -4.56 -4.10 -15.41
N PRO A 152 -5.86 -3.93 -15.11
CA PRO A 152 -6.54 -2.65 -15.35
C PRO A 152 -6.01 -1.49 -14.48
N ALA A 153 -5.55 -1.79 -13.26
CA ALA A 153 -4.91 -0.79 -12.40
C ALA A 153 -3.57 -0.31 -12.97
N LEU A 154 -2.76 -1.21 -13.55
CA LEU A 154 -1.51 -0.86 -14.21
C LEU A 154 -1.72 0.03 -15.43
N ARG A 155 -2.73 -0.25 -16.27
CA ARG A 155 -3.11 0.64 -17.38
C ARG A 155 -3.41 2.05 -16.88
N THR A 156 -4.18 2.16 -15.81
CA THR A 156 -4.53 3.45 -15.19
C THR A 156 -3.29 4.15 -14.62
N CYS A 157 -2.42 3.43 -13.91
CA CYS A 157 -1.19 3.97 -13.36
C CYS A 157 -0.22 4.45 -14.45
N ALA A 158 -0.07 3.71 -15.54
CA ALA A 158 0.78 4.07 -16.66
C ALA A 158 0.26 5.33 -17.38
N ALA A 159 -1.04 5.37 -17.68
CA ALA A 159 -1.67 6.51 -18.34
C ALA A 159 -1.56 7.82 -17.52
N LEU A 160 -1.60 7.72 -16.19
CA LEU A 160 -1.58 8.88 -15.27
C LEU A 160 -0.22 9.13 -14.61
N GLY A 161 0.80 8.30 -14.88
CA GLY A 161 2.13 8.41 -14.28
C GLY A 161 2.17 8.16 -12.76
N PHE A 162 1.29 7.33 -12.21
CA PHE A 162 1.17 7.09 -10.76
C PHE A 162 2.18 6.08 -10.19
N SER A 163 3.46 6.26 -10.49
CA SER A 163 4.54 5.34 -10.04
C SER A 163 4.61 5.17 -8.53
N ARG A 164 4.34 6.23 -7.75
CA ARG A 164 4.36 6.16 -6.27
C ARG A 164 3.26 5.27 -5.69
N LEU A 165 2.15 5.04 -6.39
CA LEU A 165 1.14 4.10 -5.90
C LEU A 165 1.65 2.66 -5.91
N LEU A 166 2.59 2.33 -6.81
CA LEU A 166 3.22 1.00 -6.83
C LEU A 166 4.39 0.94 -5.85
N ILE A 167 5.27 1.95 -5.88
CA ILE A 167 6.48 1.96 -5.05
C ILE A 167 6.15 1.97 -3.55
N ASP A 168 5.12 2.73 -3.15
CA ASP A 168 4.76 2.84 -1.74
C ASP A 168 4.13 1.55 -1.18
N GLU A 169 3.64 0.65 -2.02
CA GLU A 169 3.12 -0.66 -1.58
C GLU A 169 4.23 -1.69 -1.34
N GLY A 170 5.43 -1.42 -1.87
CA GLY A 170 6.63 -2.18 -1.58
C GLY A 170 7.05 -3.16 -2.68
N PRO A 171 8.14 -3.92 -2.44
CA PRO A 171 8.82 -4.69 -3.47
C PRO A 171 7.95 -5.83 -4.03
N GLN A 172 7.11 -6.47 -3.21
CA GLN A 172 6.25 -7.56 -3.66
C GLN A 172 5.24 -7.10 -4.71
N LEU A 173 4.61 -5.92 -4.54
CA LEU A 173 3.71 -5.39 -5.56
C LEU A 173 4.46 -5.01 -6.85
N LEU A 174 5.70 -4.50 -6.72
CA LEU A 174 6.52 -4.21 -7.90
C LEU A 174 6.90 -5.47 -8.67
N HIS A 175 7.24 -6.57 -7.98
CA HIS A 175 7.46 -7.87 -8.61
C HIS A 175 6.20 -8.35 -9.33
N LEU A 176 5.05 -8.34 -8.65
CA LEU A 176 3.78 -8.71 -9.27
C LEU A 176 3.46 -7.84 -10.49
N ALA A 177 3.77 -6.55 -10.46
CA ALA A 177 3.57 -5.65 -11.59
C ALA A 177 4.48 -6.00 -12.78
N GLN A 178 5.73 -6.38 -12.52
CA GLN A 178 6.67 -6.86 -13.54
C GLN A 178 6.17 -8.16 -14.19
N ASP A 179 5.76 -9.14 -13.37
CA ASP A 179 5.24 -10.41 -13.84
C ASP A 179 3.95 -10.20 -14.66
N THR A 180 3.06 -9.34 -14.18
CA THR A 180 1.83 -8.97 -14.88
C THR A 180 2.14 -8.32 -16.24
N ALA A 181 3.09 -7.37 -16.29
CA ALA A 181 3.46 -6.68 -17.53
C ALA A 181 4.19 -7.57 -18.54
N ALA A 182 4.74 -8.71 -18.10
CA ALA A 182 5.37 -9.71 -18.96
C ALA A 182 4.36 -10.70 -19.58
N THR A 183 3.10 -10.71 -19.14
CA THR A 183 2.06 -11.57 -19.70
C THR A 183 1.73 -11.22 -21.16
N GLU A 184 1.16 -12.18 -21.89
CA GLU A 184 0.75 -11.98 -23.29
C GLU A 184 -0.23 -10.80 -23.47
N GLU A 185 -1.06 -10.51 -22.47
CA GLU A 185 -1.98 -9.36 -22.45
C GLU A 185 -1.23 -8.04 -22.72
N PHE A 186 -0.03 -7.90 -22.17
CA PHE A 186 0.82 -6.72 -22.33
C PHE A 186 1.98 -6.90 -23.32
N SER A 187 2.18 -8.11 -23.86
CA SER A 187 3.18 -8.42 -24.89
C SER A 187 2.69 -8.13 -26.32
N SER A 188 1.41 -7.75 -26.47
CA SER A 188 0.84 -7.40 -27.77
C SER A 188 1.49 -6.13 -28.36
N SER A 189 1.49 -6.02 -29.69
CA SER A 189 1.96 -4.83 -30.42
C SER A 189 1.10 -3.56 -30.18
N ASP A 190 0.13 -3.62 -29.26
CA ASP A 190 -0.70 -2.49 -28.86
C ASP A 190 0.19 -1.41 -28.20
N PRO A 191 0.16 -0.15 -28.70
CA PRO A 191 0.83 0.98 -28.05
C PRO A 191 0.52 1.12 -26.55
N THR A 192 -0.69 0.76 -26.11
CA THR A 192 -1.07 0.83 -24.70
C THR A 192 -0.34 -0.22 -23.86
N ALA A 193 -0.14 -1.41 -24.40
CA ALA A 193 0.55 -2.51 -23.77
C ALA A 193 2.04 -2.17 -23.54
N LYS A 194 2.69 -1.61 -24.57
CA LYS A 194 4.06 -1.11 -24.47
C LYS A 194 4.22 0.02 -23.44
N CYS A 195 3.26 0.95 -23.37
CA CYS A 195 3.27 2.02 -22.39
C CYS A 195 3.27 1.49 -20.95
N VAL A 196 2.51 0.42 -20.69
CA VAL A 196 2.49 -0.24 -19.37
C VAL A 196 3.85 -0.88 -19.06
N GLN A 197 4.45 -1.60 -20.01
CA GLN A 197 5.77 -2.22 -19.82
C GLN A 197 6.87 -1.20 -19.53
N ASP A 198 6.91 -0.11 -20.30
CA ASP A 198 7.87 0.97 -20.12
C ASP A 198 7.68 1.66 -18.75
N PHE A 199 6.44 1.89 -18.36
CA PHE A 199 6.09 2.47 -17.07
C PHE A 199 6.54 1.59 -15.89
N VAL A 200 6.26 0.28 -15.94
CA VAL A 200 6.65 -0.67 -14.89
C VAL A 200 8.17 -0.77 -14.80
N SER A 201 8.86 -0.87 -15.94
CA SER A 201 10.33 -0.93 -16.00
C SER A 201 10.99 0.32 -15.42
N SER A 202 10.49 1.50 -15.80
CA SER A 202 10.96 2.79 -15.27
C SER A 202 10.71 2.93 -13.76
N THR A 203 9.55 2.46 -13.30
CA THR A 203 9.16 2.47 -11.88
C THR A 203 10.08 1.57 -11.05
N ALA A 204 10.36 0.35 -11.53
CA ALA A 204 11.27 -0.59 -10.88
C ALA A 204 12.71 -0.04 -10.81
N ALA A 205 13.22 0.51 -11.92
CA ALA A 205 14.55 1.12 -11.97
C ALA A 205 14.69 2.30 -10.99
N SER A 206 13.65 3.15 -10.91
CA SER A 206 13.60 4.27 -9.95
C SER A 206 13.64 3.80 -8.50
N ASN A 207 12.97 2.68 -8.19
CA ASN A 207 12.99 2.10 -6.84
C ASN A 207 14.38 1.53 -6.49
N MET A 208 15.02 0.81 -7.41
CA MET A 208 16.38 0.27 -7.19
C MET A 208 17.41 1.38 -6.98
N ALA A 209 17.37 2.45 -7.79
CA ALA A 209 18.28 3.59 -7.65
C ALA A 209 18.09 4.32 -6.31
N ALA A 210 16.87 4.33 -5.76
CA ALA A 210 16.61 4.84 -4.42
C ALA A 210 17.25 3.94 -3.35
N SER A 211 17.08 2.62 -3.44
CA SER A 211 17.63 1.64 -2.48
C SER A 211 19.16 1.60 -2.47
N LEU A 212 19.82 1.67 -3.64
CA LEU A 212 21.29 1.67 -3.75
C LEU A 212 21.96 2.86 -3.06
N LYS A 213 21.32 4.04 -3.08
CA LYS A 213 21.80 5.23 -2.34
C LYS A 213 21.71 5.07 -0.82
N VAL A 214 20.91 4.13 -0.32
CA VAL A 214 20.74 3.87 1.11
C VAL A 214 21.86 2.97 1.66
N SER A 215 22.34 2.00 0.88
CA SER A 215 23.37 1.05 1.32
C SER A 215 24.81 1.60 1.27
N THR A 216 25.03 2.84 0.81
CA THR A 216 26.36 3.46 0.64
C THR A 216 26.67 4.56 1.65
N VAL A 217 25.87 4.67 2.72
CA VAL A 217 26.05 5.64 3.82
C VAL A 217 26.07 4.88 5.14
#